data_AF-A0A5P1R6E1-F1
#
_entry.id   AF-A0A5P1R6E1-F1
#
_cell.length_a   1.000
_cell.length_b   1.000
_cell.length_c   1.000
_cell.angle_alpha   90.00
_cell.angle_beta   90.00
_cell.angle_gamma   90.00
#
_symmetry.space_group_name_H-M   'P 1'
#
loop_
_entity.id
_entity.type
_entity.pdbx_description
1 polymer ?
#
loop_
_entity_poly.entity_id
_entity_poly.type
_entity_poly.pdbx_seq_one_letter_code
_entity_poly.pdbx_strand_id
1 'polypeptide(L)'
;MAPTSIYSDKHRISTLPDRIRLDRRYDAERLKRDVHDITSSLTQQFYVYYSPVLLVSDVTEPAEHDWTTEPMLKGCLYLQEVLAGIKAEIKSVRLMRLEAGAELKEHTDPMLDAIHQDIVRLTLPVFSDEHVLFLLNGTEVPMKPGELWYMKLSERHSVHNNSVHERINVSIDVVWNDWLDDCLRVGISSKP
;
A
#
# COMPACT_ATOMS: atom_id res chain seq x y z
N MET A 1 37.94 -4.31 0.59
CA MET A 1 36.46 -4.37 0.64
C MET A 1 36.02 -4.89 -0.72
N ALA A 2 35.44 -6.08 -0.77
CA ALA A 2 34.96 -6.65 -2.03
C ALA A 2 33.71 -5.87 -2.48
N PRO A 3 33.54 -5.61 -3.79
CA PRO A 3 32.30 -5.03 -4.28
C PRO A 3 31.17 -6.03 -4.02
N THR A 4 30.21 -5.66 -3.17
CA THR A 4 28.96 -6.41 -3.01
C THR A 4 28.32 -6.48 -4.40
N SER A 5 28.26 -7.70 -4.95
CA SER A 5 27.99 -7.90 -6.36
C SER A 5 26.55 -7.55 -6.70
N ILE A 6 26.35 -6.56 -7.57
CA ILE A 6 25.07 -6.14 -8.13
C ILE A 6 24.28 -7.34 -8.74
N TYR A 7 25.00 -8.39 -9.15
CA TYR A 7 24.40 -9.65 -9.64
C TYR A 7 23.77 -10.51 -8.53
N SER A 8 24.32 -10.48 -7.32
CA SER A 8 23.76 -11.17 -6.14
C SER A 8 22.41 -10.58 -5.74
N ASP A 9 22.30 -9.25 -5.77
CA ASP A 9 21.07 -8.56 -5.36
C ASP A 9 19.96 -8.70 -6.40
N LYS A 10 20.26 -8.65 -7.71
CA LYS A 10 19.27 -8.92 -8.76
C LYS A 10 18.72 -10.34 -8.70
N HIS A 11 19.56 -11.34 -8.44
CA HIS A 11 19.09 -12.72 -8.30
C HIS A 11 18.19 -12.88 -7.06
N ARG A 12 18.56 -12.26 -5.93
CA ARG A 12 17.73 -12.25 -4.72
C ARG A 12 16.36 -11.62 -4.97
N ILE A 13 16.31 -10.48 -5.64
CA ILE A 13 15.05 -9.77 -5.89
C ILE A 13 14.15 -10.55 -6.86
N SER A 14 14.73 -11.26 -7.83
CA SER A 14 13.99 -12.17 -8.71
C SER A 14 13.36 -13.37 -7.97
N THR A 15 13.74 -13.60 -6.71
CA THR A 15 13.22 -14.69 -5.86
C THR A 15 12.32 -14.21 -4.72
N LEU A 16 11.95 -12.92 -4.69
CA LEU A 16 10.98 -12.43 -3.70
C LEU A 16 9.64 -13.20 -3.85
N PRO A 17 9.00 -13.57 -2.72
CA PRO A 17 7.62 -14.05 -2.74
C PRO A 17 6.70 -13.02 -3.41
N ASP A 18 5.59 -13.50 -3.97
CA ASP A 18 4.60 -12.63 -4.61
C ASP A 18 3.88 -11.70 -3.63
N ARG A 19 3.91 -11.99 -2.33
CA ARG A 19 3.36 -11.18 -1.26
C ARG A 19 4.23 -11.23 -0.02
N ILE A 20 4.39 -10.10 0.65
CA ILE A 20 5.17 -9.98 1.88
C ILE A 20 4.42 -9.04 2.82
N ARG A 21 4.06 -9.52 4.01
CA ARG A 21 3.67 -8.63 5.12
C ARG A 21 4.94 -8.06 5.72
N LEU A 22 5.08 -6.74 5.71
CA LEU A 22 6.22 -6.07 6.34
C LEU A 22 6.07 -6.12 7.86
N ASP A 23 7.19 -6.13 8.57
CA ASP A 23 7.22 -6.05 10.05
C ASP A 23 6.94 -4.62 10.54
N ARG A 24 5.77 -4.12 10.16
CA ARG A 24 5.23 -2.81 10.51
C ARG A 24 3.74 -2.95 10.72
N ARG A 25 3.28 -2.49 11.87
CA ARG A 25 1.86 -2.51 12.24
C ARG A 25 1.45 -1.15 12.78
N TYR A 26 0.31 -0.69 12.30
CA TYR A 26 -0.29 0.59 12.64
C TYR A 26 -1.61 0.37 13.37
N ASP A 27 -2.02 1.35 14.16
CA ASP A 27 -3.29 1.40 14.88
C ASP A 27 -4.44 1.56 13.87
N ALA A 28 -5.17 0.46 13.64
CA ALA A 28 -6.25 0.41 12.68
C ALA A 28 -7.38 1.41 13.00
N GLU A 29 -7.66 1.68 14.27
CA GLU A 29 -8.76 2.56 14.66
C GLU A 29 -8.41 4.03 14.47
N ARG A 30 -7.16 4.41 14.73
CA ARG A 30 -6.65 5.74 14.36
C ARG A 30 -6.65 5.94 12.85
N LEU A 31 -6.22 4.93 12.07
CA LEU A 31 -6.26 4.99 10.60
C LEU A 31 -7.69 5.15 10.06
N LYS A 32 -8.63 4.36 10.58
CA LYS A 32 -10.04 4.43 10.17
C LYS A 32 -10.63 5.81 10.44
N ARG A 33 -10.34 6.44 11.59
CA ARG A 33 -10.79 7.81 11.89
C ARG A 33 -10.28 8.80 10.86
N ASP A 34 -8.98 8.82 10.62
CA ASP A 34 -8.37 9.75 9.65
C ASP A 34 -8.93 9.53 8.23
N VAL A 35 -8.99 8.29 7.76
CA VAL A 35 -9.53 7.98 6.42
C VAL A 35 -11.02 8.29 6.32
N HIS A 36 -11.78 8.09 7.40
CA HIS A 36 -13.19 8.49 7.46
C HIS A 36 -13.35 10.00 7.30
N ASP A 37 -12.53 10.80 7.97
CA ASP A 37 -12.56 12.26 7.83
C ASP A 37 -12.25 12.71 6.39
N ILE A 38 -11.25 12.09 5.76
CA ILE A 38 -10.92 12.33 4.33
C ILE A 38 -12.14 12.02 3.46
N THR A 39 -12.64 10.78 3.53
CA THR A 39 -13.73 10.32 2.65
C THR A 39 -15.01 11.12 2.84
N SER A 40 -15.33 11.50 4.09
CA SER A 40 -16.51 12.30 4.43
C SER A 40 -16.39 13.76 3.98
N SER A 41 -15.18 14.25 3.72
CA SER A 41 -14.93 15.59 3.17
C SER A 41 -14.90 15.64 1.64
N LEU A 42 -14.93 14.49 0.95
CA LEU A 42 -14.86 14.46 -0.51
C LEU A 42 -16.08 15.11 -1.14
N THR A 43 -15.84 15.93 -2.16
CA THR A 43 -16.91 16.53 -2.99
C THR A 43 -17.75 15.43 -3.64
N GLN A 44 -17.10 14.36 -4.10
CA GLN A 44 -17.77 13.19 -4.66
C GLN A 44 -17.88 12.10 -3.58
N GLN A 45 -19.01 12.12 -2.88
CA GLN A 45 -19.36 11.11 -1.86
C GLN A 45 -19.70 9.77 -2.50
N PHE A 46 -20.46 9.81 -3.61
CA PHE A 46 -20.94 8.63 -4.30
C PHE A 46 -20.10 8.33 -5.53
N TYR A 47 -19.73 7.07 -5.68
CA TYR A 47 -19.03 6.54 -6.84
C TYR A 47 -19.58 5.16 -7.12
N VAL A 48 -19.52 4.74 -8.37
CA VAL A 48 -19.85 3.37 -8.76
C VAL A 48 -18.54 2.63 -8.95
N TYR A 49 -18.48 1.39 -8.50
CA TYR A 49 -17.38 0.48 -8.74
C TYR A 49 -16.08 0.86 -8.02
N TYR A 50 -15.26 1.75 -8.57
CA TYR A 50 -13.88 1.98 -8.10
C TYR A 50 -13.50 3.46 -8.13
N SER A 51 -12.89 3.96 -7.06
CA SER A 51 -12.52 5.37 -6.92
C SER A 51 -11.12 5.54 -6.29
N PRO A 52 -10.09 5.87 -7.10
CA PRO A 52 -8.80 6.32 -6.58
C PRO A 52 -8.88 7.80 -6.15
N VAL A 53 -8.41 8.10 -4.94
CA VAL A 53 -8.33 9.47 -4.41
C VAL A 53 -6.87 9.79 -4.11
N LEU A 54 -6.28 10.74 -4.83
CA LEU A 54 -4.92 11.21 -4.56
C LEU A 54 -4.89 12.04 -3.27
N LEU A 55 -3.98 11.68 -2.37
CA LEU A 55 -3.77 12.42 -1.11
C LEU A 55 -2.55 13.34 -1.22
N VAL A 56 -1.45 12.82 -1.75
CA VAL A 56 -0.20 13.55 -1.95
C VAL A 56 0.63 12.88 -3.06
N SER A 57 1.52 13.63 -3.69
CA SER A 57 2.51 13.13 -4.66
C SER A 57 3.88 13.79 -4.45
N ASP A 58 4.92 13.12 -4.93
CA ASP A 58 6.29 13.65 -5.03
C ASP A 58 6.88 14.21 -3.73
N VAL A 59 6.85 13.41 -2.66
CA VAL A 59 7.48 13.72 -1.37
C VAL A 59 8.85 13.07 -1.28
N THR A 60 9.92 13.86 -1.42
CA THR A 60 11.30 13.37 -1.44
C THR A 60 11.77 12.83 -0.08
N GLU A 61 11.53 13.58 1.00
CA GLU A 61 11.96 13.24 2.36
C GLU A 61 10.77 13.23 3.33
N PRO A 62 10.03 12.10 3.46
CA PRO A 62 8.80 12.05 4.25
C PRO A 62 8.97 12.49 5.71
N ALA A 63 10.13 12.24 6.32
CA ALA A 63 10.40 12.60 7.71
C ALA A 63 10.55 14.12 7.92
N GLU A 64 10.92 14.86 6.87
CA GLU A 64 11.13 16.32 6.90
C GLU A 64 9.98 17.09 6.24
N HIS A 65 9.07 16.39 5.56
CA HIS A 65 7.93 16.97 4.86
C HIS A 65 6.92 17.60 5.82
N ASP A 66 6.44 18.81 5.50
CA ASP A 66 5.37 19.45 6.27
C ASP A 66 3.99 18.92 5.84
N TRP A 67 3.64 17.78 6.42
CA TRP A 67 2.37 17.09 6.21
C TRP A 67 1.13 17.93 6.57
N THR A 68 1.28 19.00 7.34
CA THR A 68 0.14 19.85 7.72
C THR A 68 -0.32 20.77 6.59
N THR A 69 0.53 20.97 5.58
CA THR A 69 0.23 21.75 4.38
C THR A 69 -0.55 20.96 3.32
N GLU A 70 -0.55 19.64 3.41
CA GLU A 70 -1.23 18.76 2.46
C GLU A 70 -2.76 18.86 2.64
N PRO A 71 -3.50 19.42 1.67
CA PRO A 71 -4.92 19.74 1.86
C PRO A 71 -5.77 18.51 2.18
N MET A 72 -5.50 17.39 1.51
CA MET A 72 -6.22 16.13 1.69
C MET A 72 -5.88 15.40 2.99
N LEU A 73 -4.79 15.76 3.66
CA LEU A 73 -4.35 15.16 4.92
C LEU A 73 -4.56 16.08 6.12
N LYS A 74 -5.15 17.26 5.92
CA LYS A 74 -5.36 18.23 7.00
C LYS A 74 -6.21 17.62 8.12
N GLY A 75 -5.66 17.61 9.34
CA GLY A 75 -6.33 17.03 10.51
C GLY A 75 -6.16 15.51 10.67
N CYS A 76 -5.64 14.81 9.65
CA CYS A 76 -5.41 13.37 9.66
C CYS A 76 -4.05 13.03 10.29
N LEU A 77 -3.87 13.40 11.56
CA LEU A 77 -2.57 13.40 12.22
C LEU A 77 -1.90 12.01 12.27
N TYR A 78 -2.68 10.94 12.35
CA TYR A 78 -2.10 9.60 12.39
C TYR A 78 -1.64 9.13 11.01
N LEU A 79 -2.41 9.40 9.96
CA LEU A 79 -1.97 9.08 8.60
C LEU A 79 -0.71 9.89 8.25
N GLN A 80 -0.62 11.15 8.69
CA GLN A 80 0.62 11.94 8.58
C GLN A 80 1.80 11.27 9.32
N GLU A 81 1.60 10.82 10.56
CA GLU A 81 2.61 10.07 11.34
C GLU A 81 3.08 8.80 10.61
N VAL A 82 2.14 8.06 10.02
CA VAL A 82 2.43 6.85 9.24
C VAL A 82 3.29 7.16 8.01
N LEU A 83 2.91 8.19 7.25
CA LEU A 83 3.63 8.59 6.03
C LEU A 83 5.01 9.16 6.34
N ALA A 84 5.15 9.96 7.40
CA ALA A 84 6.43 10.47 7.88
C ALA A 84 7.39 9.33 8.32
N GLY A 85 6.84 8.18 8.72
CA GLY A 85 7.60 6.99 9.10
C GLY A 85 8.16 6.16 7.94
N ILE A 86 7.79 6.49 6.70
CA ILE A 86 8.33 5.87 5.47
C ILE A 86 9.69 6.52 5.17
N LYS A 87 10.75 5.70 5.07
CA LYS A 87 12.13 6.20 4.84
C LYS A 87 12.56 6.03 3.39
N ALA A 88 11.66 6.32 2.48
CA ALA A 88 11.88 6.30 1.03
C ALA A 88 11.09 7.44 0.41
N GLU A 89 11.59 7.97 -0.71
CA GLU A 89 10.85 8.95 -1.49
C GLU A 89 9.47 8.37 -1.88
N ILE A 90 8.40 9.12 -1.59
CA ILE A 90 7.04 8.75 -1.92
C ILE A 90 6.66 9.43 -3.23
N LYS A 91 6.39 8.64 -4.27
CA LYS A 91 5.88 9.15 -5.55
C LYS A 91 4.40 9.49 -5.47
N SER A 92 3.62 8.68 -4.76
CA SER A 92 2.20 9.00 -4.55
C SER A 92 1.58 8.23 -3.40
N VAL A 93 0.60 8.85 -2.75
CA VAL A 93 -0.30 8.23 -1.78
C VAL A 93 -1.72 8.37 -2.29
N ARG A 94 -2.45 7.24 -2.38
CA ARG A 94 -3.85 7.21 -2.81
C ARG A 94 -4.70 6.38 -1.88
N LEU A 95 -5.95 6.79 -1.66
CA LEU A 95 -7.00 5.87 -1.23
C LEU A 95 -7.51 5.12 -2.45
N MET A 96 -7.54 3.79 -2.37
CA MET A 96 -8.11 2.91 -3.40
C MET A 96 -9.42 2.34 -2.85
N ARG A 97 -10.52 2.96 -3.25
CA ARG A 97 -11.87 2.66 -2.75
C ARG A 97 -12.60 1.74 -3.72
N LEU A 98 -13.21 0.68 -3.20
CA LEU A 98 -14.02 -0.28 -3.96
C LEU A 98 -15.39 -0.37 -3.31
N GLU A 99 -16.44 -0.13 -4.10
CA GLU A 99 -17.82 -0.08 -3.64
C GLU A 99 -18.27 -1.42 -3.03
N ALA A 100 -19.23 -1.37 -2.11
CA ALA A 100 -19.89 -2.56 -1.56
C ALA A 100 -20.47 -3.42 -2.70
N GLY A 101 -20.25 -4.73 -2.64
CA GLY A 101 -20.69 -5.69 -3.65
C GLY A 101 -19.92 -5.64 -4.98
N ALA A 102 -18.90 -4.78 -5.13
CA ALA A 102 -18.16 -4.65 -6.38
C ALA A 102 -16.98 -5.65 -6.48
N GLU A 103 -16.64 -6.02 -7.72
CA GLU A 103 -15.52 -6.90 -8.04
C GLU A 103 -14.54 -6.20 -8.99
N LEU A 104 -13.35 -5.88 -8.50
CA LEU A 104 -12.24 -5.52 -9.37
C LEU A 104 -11.71 -6.80 -10.04
N LYS A 105 -12.08 -6.97 -11.31
CA LYS A 105 -11.76 -8.15 -12.12
C LYS A 105 -10.26 -8.43 -12.19
N GLU A 106 -9.92 -9.68 -12.47
CA GLU A 106 -8.53 -10.11 -12.60
C GLU A 106 -7.77 -9.29 -13.67
N HIS A 107 -6.65 -8.71 -13.26
CA HIS A 107 -5.76 -7.92 -14.10
C HIS A 107 -4.30 -8.02 -13.60
N THR A 108 -3.42 -7.31 -14.29
CA THR A 108 -2.00 -7.19 -13.95
C THR A 108 -1.61 -5.72 -14.05
N ASP A 109 -0.73 -5.26 -13.17
CA ASP A 109 -0.12 -3.93 -13.19
C ASP A 109 1.38 -4.07 -13.50
N PRO A 110 1.81 -4.08 -14.79
CA PRO A 110 3.15 -4.53 -15.16
C PRO A 110 4.31 -3.73 -14.54
N MET A 111 4.06 -2.49 -14.12
CA MET A 111 5.07 -1.59 -13.55
C MET A 111 5.21 -1.74 -12.03
N LEU A 112 4.36 -2.52 -11.36
CA LEU A 112 4.34 -2.64 -9.90
C LEU A 112 5.01 -3.94 -9.44
N ASP A 113 6.33 -3.98 -9.66
CA ASP A 113 7.19 -5.12 -9.35
C ASP A 113 8.52 -4.67 -8.76
N ALA A 114 8.90 -5.26 -7.63
CA ALA A 114 10.17 -5.01 -6.96
C ALA A 114 11.37 -5.41 -7.83
N ILE A 115 11.20 -6.31 -8.80
CA ILE A 115 12.26 -6.74 -9.72
C ILE A 115 12.89 -5.60 -10.51
N HIS A 116 12.13 -4.52 -10.73
CA HIS A 116 12.61 -3.35 -11.44
C HIS A 116 13.48 -2.43 -10.56
N GLN A 117 13.42 -2.57 -9.22
CA GLN A 117 14.11 -1.69 -8.27
C GLN A 117 13.90 -0.20 -8.59
N ASP A 118 12.68 0.14 -9.02
CA ASP A 118 12.28 1.51 -9.35
C ASP A 118 11.15 1.93 -8.40
N ILE A 119 9.89 1.84 -8.82
CA ILE A 119 8.74 2.15 -7.96
C ILE A 119 8.13 0.86 -7.43
N VAL A 120 7.91 0.81 -6.12
CA VAL A 120 7.21 -0.28 -5.44
C VAL A 120 5.96 0.27 -4.75
N ARG A 121 4.83 -0.41 -4.98
CA ARG A 121 3.57 -0.11 -4.27
C ARG A 121 3.49 -0.89 -2.97
N LEU A 122 3.42 -0.16 -1.87
CA LEU A 122 3.00 -0.67 -0.57
C LEU A 122 1.50 -0.49 -0.40
N THR A 123 0.85 -1.48 0.22
CA THR A 123 -0.59 -1.48 0.48
C THR A 123 -0.84 -1.53 1.98
N LEU A 124 -1.62 -0.59 2.48
CA LEU A 124 -2.08 -0.51 3.87
C LEU A 124 -3.62 -0.58 3.89
N PRO A 125 -4.22 -1.72 4.25
CA PRO A 125 -5.66 -1.83 4.41
C PRO A 125 -6.15 -0.99 5.59
N VAL A 126 -7.28 -0.32 5.42
CA VAL A 126 -7.90 0.52 6.47
C VAL A 126 -9.34 0.07 6.73
N PHE A 127 -10.18 0.05 5.70
CA PHE A 127 -11.52 -0.51 5.75
C PHE A 127 -11.56 -1.79 4.93
N SER A 128 -11.59 -2.92 5.62
CA SER A 128 -11.69 -4.27 5.05
C SER A 128 -12.21 -5.20 6.13
N ASP A 129 -13.05 -6.15 5.76
CA ASP A 129 -13.61 -7.17 6.64
C ASP A 129 -13.49 -8.57 6.01
N GLU A 130 -13.99 -9.61 6.67
CA GLU A 130 -13.88 -11.00 6.20
C GLU A 130 -14.61 -11.30 4.88
N HIS A 131 -15.45 -10.40 4.37
CA HIS A 131 -16.16 -10.54 3.09
C HIS A 131 -15.38 -9.91 1.93
N VAL A 132 -14.24 -9.28 2.21
CA VAL A 132 -13.32 -8.74 1.20
C VAL A 132 -12.23 -9.77 0.91
N LEU A 133 -12.15 -10.21 -0.35
CA LEU A 133 -11.12 -11.13 -0.82
C LEU A 133 -10.19 -10.42 -1.79
N PHE A 134 -8.89 -10.41 -1.47
CA PHE A 134 -7.84 -10.06 -2.42
C PHE A 134 -7.16 -11.33 -2.89
N LEU A 135 -7.25 -11.64 -4.18
CA LEU A 135 -6.59 -12.80 -4.77
C LEU A 135 -5.36 -12.32 -5.53
N LEU A 136 -4.23 -12.99 -5.30
CA LEU A 136 -3.00 -12.83 -6.07
C LEU A 136 -2.55 -14.22 -6.51
N ASN A 137 -2.30 -14.43 -7.79
CA ASN A 137 -2.00 -15.75 -8.36
C ASN A 137 -3.00 -16.84 -7.92
N GLY A 138 -4.29 -16.48 -7.87
CA GLY A 138 -5.38 -17.38 -7.48
C GLY A 138 -5.42 -17.77 -5.99
N THR A 139 -4.59 -17.18 -5.14
CA THR A 139 -4.57 -17.45 -3.69
C THR A 139 -4.83 -16.17 -2.90
N GLU A 140 -5.53 -16.29 -1.77
CA GLU A 140 -5.90 -15.15 -0.92
C GLU A 140 -4.65 -14.49 -0.30
N VAL A 141 -4.64 -13.16 -0.27
CA VAL A 141 -3.72 -12.37 0.55
C VAL A 141 -4.48 -11.98 1.83
N PRO A 142 -4.15 -12.56 3.00
CA PRO A 142 -4.94 -12.40 4.23
C PRO A 142 -4.61 -11.07 4.94
N MET A 143 -4.81 -9.97 4.24
CA MET A 143 -4.48 -8.63 4.73
C MET A 143 -5.42 -8.21 5.87
N LYS A 144 -4.86 -7.67 6.96
CA LYS A 144 -5.65 -7.08 8.06
C LYS A 144 -5.47 -5.55 8.12
N PRO A 145 -6.49 -4.80 8.57
CA PRO A 145 -6.36 -3.37 8.80
C PRO A 145 -5.15 -3.03 9.67
N GLY A 146 -4.36 -2.04 9.22
CA GLY A 146 -3.14 -1.58 9.89
C GLY A 146 -1.87 -2.39 9.58
N GLU A 147 -1.93 -3.47 8.81
CA GLU A 147 -0.73 -4.17 8.31
C GLU A 147 -0.22 -3.53 7.02
N LEU A 148 1.11 -3.48 6.84
CA LEU A 148 1.73 -2.97 5.61
C LEU A 148 2.20 -4.12 4.74
N TRP A 149 1.81 -4.10 3.46
CA TRP A 149 2.04 -5.21 2.54
C TRP A 149 2.78 -4.76 1.27
N TYR A 150 3.74 -5.58 0.84
CA TYR A 150 4.18 -5.62 -0.54
C TYR A 150 3.43 -6.74 -1.27
N MET A 151 3.01 -6.46 -2.50
CA MET A 151 2.43 -7.44 -3.41
C MET A 151 3.03 -7.22 -4.79
N LYS A 152 3.38 -8.32 -5.47
CA LYS A 152 3.87 -8.34 -6.84
C LYS A 152 2.69 -8.19 -7.81
N LEU A 153 2.18 -6.97 -7.92
CA LEU A 153 0.97 -6.66 -8.70
C LEU A 153 1.17 -6.74 -10.22
N SER A 154 2.42 -6.91 -10.69
CA SER A 154 2.70 -7.34 -12.07
C SER A 154 2.13 -8.72 -12.40
N GLU A 155 1.83 -9.54 -11.39
CA GLU A 155 1.13 -10.82 -11.52
C GLU A 155 -0.39 -10.66 -11.42
N ARG A 156 -1.13 -11.72 -11.80
CA ARG A 156 -2.59 -11.71 -11.85
C ARG A 156 -3.20 -11.52 -10.47
N HIS A 157 -4.07 -10.51 -10.34
CA HIS A 157 -4.77 -10.25 -9.10
C HIS A 157 -6.18 -9.70 -9.32
N SER A 158 -7.07 -9.96 -8.36
CA SER A 158 -8.46 -9.47 -8.34
C SER A 158 -8.87 -9.09 -6.91
N VAL A 159 -9.94 -8.30 -6.79
CA VAL A 159 -10.53 -7.93 -5.50
C VAL A 159 -12.03 -8.13 -5.56
N HIS A 160 -12.58 -8.87 -4.60
CA HIS A 160 -14.01 -9.14 -4.48
C HIS A 160 -14.46 -8.52 -3.16
N ASN A 161 -15.21 -7.42 -3.22
CA ASN A 161 -15.79 -6.81 -2.04
C ASN A 161 -17.23 -7.32 -1.88
N ASN A 162 -17.42 -8.46 -1.23
CA ASN A 162 -18.76 -9.00 -0.94
C ASN A 162 -19.38 -8.39 0.32
N SER A 163 -18.74 -7.38 0.92
CA SER A 163 -19.25 -6.66 2.08
C SER A 163 -20.42 -5.74 1.67
N VAL A 164 -21.21 -5.36 2.68
CA VAL A 164 -22.19 -4.27 2.60
C VAL A 164 -21.55 -2.88 2.79
N HIS A 165 -20.24 -2.84 3.05
CA HIS A 165 -19.45 -1.62 3.22
C HIS A 165 -18.41 -1.48 2.10
N GLU A 166 -17.97 -0.25 1.85
CA GLU A 166 -16.85 -0.03 0.94
C GLU A 166 -15.54 -0.55 1.53
N ARG A 167 -14.66 -1.04 0.66
CA ARG A 167 -13.28 -1.40 0.99
C ARG A 167 -12.39 -0.21 0.67
N ILE A 168 -11.48 0.15 1.58
CA ILE A 168 -10.49 1.21 1.37
C ILE A 168 -9.10 0.75 1.82
N ASN A 169 -8.14 0.81 0.89
CA ASN A 169 -6.71 0.69 1.19
C ASN A 169 -5.99 1.98 0.84
N VAL A 170 -4.96 2.31 1.62
CA VAL A 170 -3.95 3.31 1.24
C VAL A 170 -2.89 2.62 0.38
N SER A 171 -2.72 3.06 -0.85
CA SER A 171 -1.59 2.69 -1.71
C SER A 171 -0.51 3.75 -1.61
N ILE A 172 0.72 3.32 -1.34
CA ILE A 172 1.90 4.19 -1.18
C ILE A 172 2.94 3.72 -2.19
N ASP A 173 3.12 4.47 -3.26
CA ASP A 173 4.17 4.21 -4.25
C ASP A 173 5.46 4.86 -3.76
N VAL A 174 6.48 4.05 -3.50
CA VAL A 174 7.79 4.49 -3.01
C VAL A 174 8.90 4.16 -4.01
N VAL A 175 9.94 4.99 -4.03
CA VAL A 175 11.18 4.69 -4.76
C VAL A 175 11.96 3.62 -3.99
N TRP A 176 12.51 2.66 -4.73
CA TRP A 176 13.36 1.62 -4.18
C TRP A 176 14.62 2.21 -3.54
N ASN A 177 14.92 1.78 -2.31
CA ASN A 177 16.16 2.08 -1.61
C ASN A 177 16.50 0.97 -0.59
N ASP A 178 17.61 1.15 0.13
CA ASP A 178 18.09 0.18 1.13
C ASP A 178 17.08 -0.06 2.25
N TRP A 179 16.34 0.96 2.67
CA TRP A 179 15.30 0.80 3.70
C TRP A 179 14.17 -0.11 3.23
N LEU A 180 13.73 0.02 1.98
CA LEU A 180 12.68 -0.84 1.43
C LEU A 180 13.17 -2.28 1.30
N ASP A 181 14.38 -2.48 0.79
CA ASP A 181 15.01 -3.81 0.70
C ASP A 181 15.09 -4.49 2.08
N ASP A 182 15.52 -3.74 3.09
CA ASP A 182 15.56 -4.19 4.49
C ASP A 182 14.17 -4.59 4.99
N CYS A 183 13.14 -3.77 4.74
CA CYS A 183 11.77 -4.08 5.13
C CYS A 183 11.27 -5.38 4.49
N LEU A 184 11.51 -5.58 3.19
CA LEU A 184 11.12 -6.79 2.47
C LEU A 184 11.83 -8.03 3.04
N ARG A 185 13.13 -7.92 3.31
CA ARG A 185 13.94 -9.02 3.88
C ARG A 185 13.47 -9.44 5.27
N VAL A 186 13.18 -8.48 6.14
CA VAL A 186 12.65 -8.74 7.48
C VAL A 186 11.25 -9.36 7.39
N GLY A 187 10.41 -8.86 6.49
CA GLY A 187 9.07 -9.40 6.25
C GLY A 187 9.08 -10.86 5.81
N ILE A 188 10.00 -11.27 4.92
CA ILE A 188 10.14 -12.68 4.51
C ILE A 188 10.51 -13.59 5.68
N SER A 189 11.38 -13.11 6.57
CA SER A 189 11.85 -13.89 7.73
C SER A 189 10.76 -14.05 8.79
N SER A 190 9.80 -13.13 8.79
CA SER A 190 8.64 -13.09 9.68
C SER A 190 7.50 -13.86 9.02
N LYS A 191 7.50 -15.20 9.11
CA LYS A 191 6.42 -16.03 8.54
C LYS A 191 5.04 -15.41 8.87
N PRO A 192 4.12 -15.31 7.88
CA PRO A 192 2.81 -14.71 8.10
C PRO A 192 2.03 -15.37 9.24
#